data_AF-A0A7J0EJ52-F1
#
_entry.id   AF-A0A7J0EJ52-F1
#
_cell.length_a   1.000
_cell.length_b   1.000
_cell.length_c   1.000
_cell.angle_alpha   90.00
_cell.angle_beta   90.00
_cell.angle_gamma   90.00
#
_symmetry.space_group_name_H-M   'P 1'
#
loop_
_entity.id
_entity.type
_entity.pdbx_description
1 polymer ?
#
loop_
_entity_poly.entity_id
_entity_poly.type
_entity_poly.pdbx_seq_one_letter_code
_entity_poly.pdbx_strand_id
1 'polypeptide(L)'
;MAMACNKSFSDNYMVLTQEDASFFDLVRILFNNDIEKRRFVDCPAGGREERFKYRWLIFVSVLVQKFLQFVAKPLAWFGSVVEMWINLLSSNRNFVVLLWNFLRGKVVIPDKNSANFLSFTGNLDTRVELDKNIKHGDSRYYAALSMMAAKASYENRAYLETTVRDQWKMEFLNSFDFWNGFPDVESTSLIANKTLCLAEYQEKATTQAFMLRDKNVDPELIVVAFRGTETFDSDAWCSDFDISWYELSGMGKVHGGFMKALGLQKNIGWPNTLQQASNQPGVAYYAIRDILKELLQTSDRAKVILTGHSLGGALAILFPAILAFHGEEWLLERLEGVYTFGQPRVGDEKFGDFMKEQLTKYRIPYYRFVYSNDIVPRLPYDDSILLFKHFGTCIYFNSFYKGKVVAEEPNKNYFSLLSTLPKTITAIWELIRSFSITYTRGPDFGEGGTLRVLRLIGLVIAGIPAHSTQDYVNSTRLASSDVYLPVQDPMHQA
;
A
#
# COMPACT_ATOMS: atom_id res chain seq x y z
N MET A 1 -15.14 -5.56 -36.95
CA MET A 1 -15.74 -5.14 -35.67
C MET A 1 -14.64 -5.15 -34.63
N ALA A 2 -14.38 -4.03 -33.96
CA ALA A 2 -13.43 -3.99 -32.85
C ALA A 2 -13.97 -4.90 -31.75
N MET A 3 -13.20 -5.90 -31.31
CA MET A 3 -13.49 -6.60 -30.06
C MET A 3 -13.25 -5.57 -28.94
N ALA A 4 -14.34 -5.05 -28.37
CA ALA A 4 -14.28 -4.29 -27.14
C ALA A 4 -13.66 -5.17 -26.04
N CYS A 5 -12.99 -4.56 -25.05
CA CYS A 5 -12.47 -5.28 -23.88
C CYS A 5 -13.62 -6.09 -23.26
N ASN A 6 -13.49 -7.43 -23.25
CA ASN A 6 -14.57 -8.28 -22.78
C ASN A 6 -14.48 -8.36 -21.25
N LYS A 7 -15.17 -7.46 -20.56
CA LYS A 7 -15.23 -7.41 -19.08
C LYS A 7 -16.28 -8.38 -18.50
N SER A 8 -16.58 -9.49 -19.19
CA SER A 8 -17.64 -10.44 -18.83
C SER A 8 -17.44 -11.13 -17.47
N PHE A 9 -16.28 -10.98 -16.83
CA PHE A 9 -16.05 -11.48 -15.48
C PHE A 9 -16.76 -10.63 -14.41
N SER A 10 -17.23 -9.43 -14.75
CA SER A 10 -17.92 -8.51 -13.85
C SER A 10 -19.17 -7.95 -14.51
N ASP A 11 -20.33 -8.29 -13.97
CA ASP A 11 -21.63 -7.81 -14.47
C ASP A 11 -21.83 -6.30 -14.20
N ASN A 12 -21.03 -5.72 -13.29
CA ASN A 12 -21.11 -4.32 -12.91
C ASN A 12 -19.74 -3.75 -12.55
N TYR A 13 -19.36 -2.65 -13.18
CA TYR A 13 -18.06 -2.00 -12.97
C TYR A 13 -18.13 -0.51 -13.30
N MET A 14 -17.15 0.23 -12.81
CA MET A 14 -16.83 1.57 -13.30
C MET A 14 -15.33 1.68 -13.45
N VAL A 15 -14.88 1.94 -14.68
CA VAL A 15 -13.46 2.17 -14.99
C VAL A 15 -13.30 3.57 -15.55
N LEU A 16 -12.38 4.33 -14.97
CA LEU A 16 -12.02 5.65 -15.45
C LEU A 16 -10.77 5.56 -16.32
N THR A 17 -10.84 6.06 -17.56
CA THR A 17 -9.70 6.11 -18.49
C THR A 17 -9.24 7.55 -18.69
N GLN A 18 -8.27 7.99 -17.88
CA GLN A 18 -7.80 9.38 -17.89
C GLN A 18 -7.19 9.84 -19.22
N GLU A 19 -6.66 8.94 -20.05
CA GLU A 19 -6.04 9.26 -21.34
C GLU A 19 -7.07 9.82 -22.35
N ASP A 20 -8.30 9.34 -22.29
CA ASP A 20 -9.39 9.71 -23.20
C ASP A 20 -10.16 10.96 -22.74
N ALA A 21 -9.89 11.45 -21.53
CA ALA A 21 -10.54 12.63 -20.99
C ALA A 21 -9.93 13.92 -21.57
N SER A 22 -10.67 14.70 -22.36
CA SER A 22 -10.26 16.09 -22.63
C SER A 22 -10.62 17.02 -21.45
N PHE A 23 -9.96 18.18 -21.35
CA PHE A 23 -10.32 19.19 -20.34
C PHE A 23 -11.81 19.59 -20.42
N PHE A 24 -12.34 19.72 -21.64
CA PHE A 24 -13.75 20.04 -21.84
C PHE A 24 -14.68 18.89 -21.43
N ASP A 25 -14.27 17.64 -21.62
CA ASP A 25 -15.05 16.48 -21.15
C ASP A 25 -15.10 16.41 -19.63
N LEU A 26 -14.01 16.78 -18.95
CA LEU A 26 -13.97 16.90 -17.49
C LEU A 26 -14.91 17.99 -17.00
N VAL A 27 -14.86 19.21 -17.57
CA VAL A 27 -15.78 20.28 -17.15
C VAL A 27 -17.24 19.90 -17.41
N ARG A 28 -17.53 19.19 -18.51
CA ARG A 28 -18.89 18.74 -18.86
C ARG A 28 -19.48 17.75 -17.85
N ILE A 29 -18.68 16.97 -17.14
CA ILE A 29 -19.21 16.03 -16.12
C ILE A 29 -19.89 16.77 -14.97
N LEU A 30 -19.46 18.01 -14.67
CA LEU A 30 -20.03 18.83 -13.61
C LEU A 30 -21.46 19.31 -13.92
N PHE A 31 -21.83 19.39 -15.21
CA PHE A 31 -23.10 19.98 -15.65
C PHE A 31 -24.10 18.99 -16.24
N ASN A 32 -23.72 17.75 -16.54
CA ASN A 32 -24.59 16.76 -17.17
C ASN A 32 -24.48 15.40 -16.46
N ASN A 33 -25.64 14.76 -16.27
CA ASN A 33 -25.85 13.58 -15.44
C ASN A 33 -25.56 12.25 -16.16
N ASP A 34 -25.45 12.27 -17.50
CA ASP A 34 -25.14 11.07 -18.29
C ASP A 34 -23.62 10.79 -18.24
N ILE A 35 -23.19 10.03 -17.23
CA ILE A 35 -21.77 9.65 -17.05
C ILE A 35 -21.34 8.55 -18.04
N GLU A 36 -22.24 7.64 -18.41
CA GLU A 36 -22.00 6.53 -19.37
C GLU A 36 -21.67 7.02 -20.80
N LYS A 37 -22.07 8.25 -21.16
CA LYS A 37 -21.81 8.83 -22.48
C LYS A 37 -20.43 9.48 -22.58
N ARG A 38 -19.62 9.42 -21.51
CA ARG A 38 -18.30 10.03 -21.45
C ARG A 38 -17.25 9.04 -21.92
N ARG A 39 -16.38 9.50 -22.82
CA ARG A 39 -15.31 8.66 -23.40
C ARG A 39 -14.34 8.10 -22.37
N PHE A 40 -14.22 8.75 -21.21
CA PHE A 40 -13.31 8.39 -20.14
C PHE A 40 -13.96 7.62 -18.99
N VAL A 41 -15.25 7.26 -19.11
CA VAL A 41 -15.98 6.47 -18.11
C VAL A 41 -16.53 5.24 -18.82
N ASP A 42 -16.06 4.07 -18.43
CA ASP A 42 -16.55 2.79 -18.93
C ASP A 42 -17.37 2.08 -17.83
N CYS A 43 -18.67 1.92 -18.09
CA CYS A 43 -19.62 1.24 -17.21
C CYS A 43 -20.80 0.66 -18.02
N PRO A 44 -21.52 -0.36 -17.50
CA PRO A 44 -22.69 -0.92 -18.17
C PRO A 44 -23.81 0.12 -18.41
N ALA A 45 -24.58 -0.07 -19.49
CA ALA A 45 -25.65 0.84 -19.89
C ALA A 45 -26.75 0.97 -18.82
N GLY A 46 -27.18 2.20 -18.52
CA GLY A 46 -28.13 2.53 -17.45
C GLY A 46 -27.52 3.34 -16.30
N GLY A 47 -26.23 3.73 -16.40
CA GLY A 47 -25.50 4.52 -15.42
C GLY A 47 -25.89 6.00 -15.44
N ARG A 48 -27.12 6.32 -15.01
CA ARG A 48 -27.52 7.70 -14.70
C ARG A 48 -27.22 7.98 -13.24
N GLU A 49 -26.32 8.94 -12.99
CA GLU A 49 -26.03 9.38 -11.62
C GLU A 49 -26.46 10.84 -11.43
N GLU A 50 -27.58 11.03 -10.73
CA GLU A 50 -28.19 12.36 -10.57
C GLU A 50 -27.41 13.27 -9.61
N ARG A 51 -26.55 12.70 -8.75
CA ARG A 51 -25.90 13.43 -7.65
C ARG A 51 -24.64 14.14 -8.12
N PHE A 52 -24.65 15.48 -8.07
CA PHE A 52 -23.50 16.33 -8.40
C PHE A 52 -22.20 15.94 -7.68
N LYS A 53 -22.28 15.52 -6.40
CA LYS A 53 -21.11 15.13 -5.61
C LYS A 53 -20.33 13.96 -6.21
N TYR A 54 -21.01 12.96 -6.78
CA TYR A 54 -20.33 11.82 -7.43
C TYR A 54 -19.58 12.27 -8.68
N ARG A 55 -20.23 13.12 -9.49
CA ARG A 55 -19.63 13.72 -10.69
C ARG A 55 -18.44 14.63 -10.33
N TRP A 56 -18.53 15.36 -9.23
CA TRP A 56 -17.43 16.15 -8.67
C TRP A 56 -16.24 15.28 -8.25
N LEU A 57 -16.48 14.12 -7.62
CA LEU A 57 -15.42 13.20 -7.23
C LEU A 57 -14.72 12.58 -8.43
N ILE A 58 -15.46 12.14 -9.45
CA ILE A 58 -14.88 11.69 -10.73
C ILE A 58 -14.05 12.80 -11.35
N PHE A 59 -14.57 14.03 -11.38
CA PHE A 59 -13.83 15.20 -11.88
C PHE A 59 -12.51 15.39 -11.15
N VAL A 60 -12.52 15.41 -9.81
CA VAL A 60 -11.31 15.60 -8.99
C VAL A 60 -10.34 14.44 -9.19
N SER A 61 -10.81 13.19 -9.17
CA SER A 61 -9.98 12.00 -9.38
C SER A 61 -9.25 12.07 -10.72
N VAL A 62 -9.97 12.27 -11.83
CA VAL A 62 -9.35 12.31 -13.17
C VAL A 62 -8.45 13.55 -13.34
N LEU A 63 -8.82 14.69 -12.75
CA LEU A 63 -7.98 15.90 -12.76
C LEU A 63 -6.65 15.68 -12.03
N VAL A 64 -6.69 15.08 -10.84
CA VAL A 64 -5.48 14.74 -10.07
C VAL A 64 -4.65 13.72 -10.83
N GLN A 65 -5.25 12.66 -11.37
CA GLN A 65 -4.53 11.67 -12.18
C GLN A 65 -3.82 12.30 -13.39
N LYS A 66 -4.49 13.20 -14.13
CA LYS A 66 -3.84 13.93 -15.23
C LYS A 66 -2.69 14.81 -14.77
N PHE A 67 -2.84 15.50 -13.65
CA PHE A 67 -1.77 16.31 -13.07
C PHE A 67 -0.57 15.43 -12.67
N LEU A 68 -0.82 14.31 -12.01
CA LEU A 68 0.19 13.35 -11.58
C LEU A 68 0.97 12.75 -12.75
N GLN A 69 0.28 12.37 -13.84
CA GLN A 69 0.92 11.90 -15.08
C GLN A 69 1.75 13.00 -15.75
N PHE A 70 1.26 14.24 -15.75
CA PHE A 70 1.99 15.38 -16.31
C PHE A 70 3.31 15.63 -15.57
N VAL A 71 3.33 15.46 -14.26
CA VAL A 71 4.54 15.66 -13.43
C VAL A 71 5.37 14.40 -13.22
N ALA A 72 4.96 13.23 -13.72
CA ALA A 72 5.59 11.94 -13.43
C ALA A 72 7.09 11.88 -13.74
N LYS A 73 7.48 12.19 -14.98
CA LYS A 73 8.91 12.17 -15.36
C LYS A 73 9.73 13.22 -14.60
N PRO A 74 9.29 14.51 -14.51
CA PRO A 74 9.98 15.50 -13.69
C PRO A 74 10.11 15.11 -12.21
N LEU A 75 9.05 14.58 -11.60
CA LEU A 75 9.02 14.20 -10.20
C LEU A 75 9.91 13.00 -9.92
N ALA A 76 9.86 11.96 -10.76
CA ALA A 76 10.74 10.80 -10.65
C ALA A 76 12.22 11.17 -10.80
N TRP A 77 12.55 12.08 -11.73
CA TRP A 77 13.91 12.62 -11.87
C TRP A 77 14.33 13.38 -10.61
N PHE A 78 13.48 14.29 -10.11
CA PHE A 78 13.74 15.03 -8.87
C PHE A 78 13.94 14.07 -7.68
N GLY A 79 13.10 13.05 -7.56
CA GLY A 79 13.22 12.01 -6.54
C GLY A 79 14.55 11.27 -6.61
N SER A 80 14.94 10.79 -7.80
CA SER A 80 16.24 10.12 -7.96
C SER A 80 17.41 11.05 -7.64
N VAL A 81 17.29 12.35 -7.90
CA VAL A 81 18.32 13.34 -7.53
C VAL A 81 18.37 13.47 -6.01
N VAL A 82 17.24 13.69 -5.35
CA VAL A 82 17.14 13.80 -3.88
C VAL A 82 17.69 12.54 -3.20
N GLU A 83 17.27 11.35 -3.62
CA GLU A 83 17.78 10.08 -3.07
C GLU A 83 19.29 9.95 -3.24
N MET A 84 19.81 10.24 -4.43
CA MET A 84 21.25 10.21 -4.69
C MET A 84 22.00 11.18 -3.78
N TRP A 85 21.49 12.40 -3.59
CA TRP A 85 22.09 13.40 -2.70
C TRP A 85 22.08 12.96 -1.24
N ILE A 86 20.97 12.42 -0.73
CA ILE A 86 20.88 11.97 0.67
C ILE A 86 21.84 10.78 0.89
N ASN A 87 21.87 9.80 -0.03
CA ASN A 87 22.79 8.66 0.06
C ASN A 87 24.26 9.06 -0.09
N LEU A 88 24.56 10.08 -0.90
CA LEU A 88 25.91 10.63 -1.04
C LEU A 88 26.38 11.26 0.28
N LEU A 89 25.51 12.03 0.93
CA LEU A 89 25.78 12.61 2.25
C LEU A 89 25.99 11.52 3.31
N SER A 90 25.12 10.50 3.33
CA SER A 90 25.21 9.37 4.25
C SER A 90 26.51 8.57 4.07
N SER A 91 26.86 8.24 2.82
CA SER A 91 28.09 7.49 2.47
C SER A 91 29.36 8.26 2.84
N ASN A 92 29.29 9.59 2.91
CA ASN A 92 30.39 10.46 3.31
C ASN A 92 30.22 11.00 4.74
N ARG A 93 29.38 10.38 5.58
CA ARG A 93 29.04 10.72 6.98
C ARG A 93 28.27 12.02 7.16
N ASN A 94 28.77 13.13 6.64
CA ASN A 94 28.12 14.45 6.71
C ASN A 94 28.66 15.39 5.63
N PHE A 95 28.02 16.55 5.47
CA PHE A 95 28.37 17.55 4.47
C PHE A 95 29.84 18.04 4.57
N VAL A 96 30.37 18.22 5.78
CA VAL A 96 31.74 18.71 5.98
C VAL A 96 32.76 17.67 5.50
N VAL A 97 32.54 16.41 5.85
CA VAL A 97 33.39 15.30 5.40
C VAL A 97 33.25 15.07 3.90
N LEU A 98 32.05 15.21 3.33
CA LEU A 98 31.84 15.18 1.87
C LEU A 98 32.65 16.27 1.16
N LEU A 99 32.60 17.52 1.64
CA LEU A 99 33.38 18.62 1.07
C LEU A 99 34.88 18.34 1.15
N TRP A 100 35.35 17.79 2.28
CA TRP A 100 36.75 17.42 2.46
C TRP A 100 37.18 16.27 1.55
N ASN A 101 36.34 15.26 1.37
CA ASN A 101 36.55 14.16 0.44
C ASN A 101 36.55 14.64 -1.02
N PHE A 102 35.71 15.62 -1.35
CA PHE A 102 35.69 16.27 -2.66
C PHE A 102 37.02 16.96 -2.96
N LEU A 103 37.53 17.76 -2.03
CA LEU A 103 38.85 18.41 -2.17
C LEU A 103 40.02 17.41 -2.29
N ARG A 104 39.86 16.19 -1.74
CA ARG A 104 40.87 15.12 -1.79
C ARG A 104 40.70 14.15 -2.97
N GLY A 105 39.64 14.28 -3.78
CA GLY A 105 39.28 13.30 -4.81
C GLY A 105 38.91 11.92 -4.26
N LYS A 106 38.44 11.84 -3.00
CA LYS A 106 38.10 10.59 -2.29
C LYS A 106 36.61 10.48 -1.95
N VAL A 107 35.74 11.09 -2.77
CA VAL A 107 34.29 11.02 -2.56
C VAL A 107 33.82 9.58 -2.72
N VAL A 108 33.12 9.06 -1.73
CA VAL A 108 32.46 7.76 -1.83
C VAL A 108 31.14 7.98 -2.57
N ILE A 109 31.06 7.49 -3.80
CA ILE A 109 29.83 7.56 -4.61
C ILE A 109 28.94 6.39 -4.20
N PRO A 110 27.68 6.63 -3.82
CA PRO A 110 26.78 5.57 -3.39
C PRO A 110 26.36 4.69 -4.58
N ASP A 111 26.40 3.37 -4.40
CA ASP A 111 25.93 2.41 -5.39
C ASP A 111 24.46 2.04 -5.09
N LYS A 112 23.57 2.31 -6.04
CA LYS A 112 22.12 2.05 -5.95
C LYS A 112 21.77 0.58 -5.67
N ASN A 113 22.65 -0.35 -6.04
CA ASN A 113 22.43 -1.78 -5.84
C ASN A 113 23.06 -2.30 -4.54
N SER A 114 23.69 -1.43 -3.75
CA SER A 114 24.33 -1.82 -2.49
C SER A 114 23.36 -1.85 -1.33
N ALA A 115 23.69 -2.66 -0.32
CA ALA A 115 22.93 -2.73 0.93
C ALA A 115 22.96 -1.43 1.76
N ASN A 116 23.81 -0.46 1.41
CA ASN A 116 23.88 0.83 2.11
C ASN A 116 23.07 1.94 1.41
N PHE A 117 22.54 1.67 0.22
CA PHE A 117 21.71 2.62 -0.50
C PHE A 117 20.26 2.47 -0.06
N LEU A 118 19.70 3.56 0.46
CA LEU A 118 18.32 3.62 0.93
C LEU A 118 17.43 4.41 -0.05
N SER A 119 16.20 3.96 -0.23
CA SER A 119 15.11 4.73 -0.83
C SER A 119 14.86 6.03 -0.05
N PHE A 120 14.07 6.94 -0.60
CA PHE A 120 13.61 8.10 0.17
C PHE A 120 12.90 7.66 1.47
N THR A 121 12.06 6.62 1.39
CA THR A 121 11.35 6.03 2.53
C THR A 121 12.31 5.48 3.59
N GLY A 122 13.35 4.76 3.18
CA GLY A 122 14.40 4.27 4.09
C GLY A 122 15.19 5.39 4.74
N ASN A 123 15.38 6.51 4.05
CA ASN A 123 16.00 7.71 4.61
C ASN A 123 15.10 8.49 5.58
N LEU A 124 13.79 8.25 5.60
CA LEU A 124 12.90 8.77 6.64
C LEU A 124 13.08 8.00 7.95
N ASP A 125 13.32 6.69 7.90
CA ASP A 125 13.59 5.84 9.07
C ASP A 125 14.71 4.82 8.84
N THR A 126 15.94 5.25 9.14
CA THR A 126 17.18 4.45 8.97
C THR A 126 17.33 3.26 9.93
N ARG A 127 16.39 3.02 10.86
CA ARG A 127 16.50 1.92 11.83
C ARG A 127 16.34 0.57 11.14
N VAL A 128 17.26 -0.36 11.39
CA VAL A 128 17.22 -1.70 10.77
C VAL A 128 16.91 -2.79 11.81
N GLU A 129 17.38 -2.63 13.04
CA GLU A 129 17.22 -3.64 14.09
C GLU A 129 15.76 -3.81 14.54
N LEU A 130 15.36 -5.05 14.83
CA LEU A 130 14.13 -5.34 15.57
C LEU A 130 14.28 -4.89 17.03
N ASP A 131 13.19 -4.47 17.66
CA ASP A 131 13.21 -4.06 19.07
C ASP A 131 13.56 -5.26 19.96
N LYS A 132 14.68 -5.17 20.69
CA LYS A 132 15.20 -6.23 21.56
C LYS A 132 14.25 -6.59 22.71
N ASN A 133 13.31 -5.71 23.05
CA ASN A 133 12.31 -5.92 24.09
C ASN A 133 11.02 -6.57 23.57
N ILE A 134 10.85 -6.68 22.25
CA ILE A 134 9.68 -7.30 21.63
C ILE A 134 10.13 -8.64 21.04
N LYS A 135 9.93 -9.71 21.81
CA LYS A 135 10.33 -11.07 21.44
C LYS A 135 9.11 -11.88 21.02
N HIS A 136 9.35 -13.01 20.35
CA HIS A 136 8.30 -13.99 20.07
C HIS A 136 7.55 -14.38 21.35
N GLY A 137 6.23 -14.41 21.28
CA GLY A 137 5.33 -14.55 22.45
C GLY A 137 4.83 -13.23 23.04
N ASP A 138 5.46 -12.10 22.75
CA ASP A 138 4.87 -10.78 23.03
C ASP A 138 3.73 -10.51 22.05
N SER A 139 2.58 -10.07 22.57
CA SER A 139 1.42 -9.57 21.81
C SER A 139 1.76 -8.61 20.65
N ARG A 140 2.87 -7.86 20.77
CA ARG A 140 3.33 -6.86 19.80
C ARG A 140 4.24 -7.44 18.72
N TYR A 141 4.75 -8.66 18.89
CA TYR A 141 5.81 -9.23 18.04
C TYR A 141 5.43 -9.24 16.57
N TYR A 142 4.28 -9.82 16.24
CA TYR A 142 3.84 -9.92 14.85
C TYR A 142 3.60 -8.56 14.22
N ALA A 143 3.01 -7.60 14.93
CA ALA A 143 2.82 -6.24 14.42
C ALA A 143 4.15 -5.50 14.24
N ALA A 144 5.09 -5.64 15.17
CA ALA A 144 6.40 -5.00 15.08
C ALA A 144 7.24 -5.58 13.92
N LEU A 145 7.30 -6.92 13.80
CA LEU A 145 7.97 -7.59 12.68
C LEU A 145 7.33 -7.23 11.34
N SER A 146 5.99 -7.23 11.28
CA SER A 146 5.23 -6.84 10.10
C SER A 146 5.55 -5.42 9.66
N MET A 147 5.60 -4.46 10.60
CA MET A 147 5.92 -3.08 10.26
C MET A 147 7.37 -2.95 9.75
N MET A 148 8.32 -3.63 10.37
CA MET A 148 9.72 -3.60 9.92
C MET A 148 9.86 -4.23 8.53
N ALA A 149 9.14 -5.31 8.24
CA ALA A 149 9.09 -5.92 6.92
C ALA A 149 8.41 -4.99 5.89
N ALA A 150 7.26 -4.41 6.22
CA ALA A 150 6.55 -3.45 5.37
C ALA A 150 7.37 -2.18 5.07
N LYS A 151 8.25 -1.76 6.00
CA LYS A 151 9.22 -0.70 5.76
C LYS A 151 10.36 -1.17 4.84
N ALA A 152 10.91 -2.34 5.10
CA ALA A 152 12.04 -2.86 4.33
C ALA A 152 11.69 -3.12 2.86
N SER A 153 10.42 -3.40 2.53
CA SER A 153 9.97 -3.70 1.16
C SER A 153 10.20 -2.56 0.15
N TYR A 154 10.48 -1.34 0.59
CA TYR A 154 10.86 -0.21 -0.27
C TYR A 154 12.30 -0.29 -0.77
N GLU A 155 13.14 -1.09 -0.11
CA GLU A 155 14.57 -1.12 -0.34
C GLU A 155 15.00 -2.15 -1.40
N ASN A 156 16.21 -1.99 -1.91
CA ASN A 156 16.77 -2.89 -2.92
C ASN A 156 17.07 -4.29 -2.36
N ARG A 157 17.25 -5.27 -3.25
CA ARG A 157 17.53 -6.67 -2.90
C ARG A 157 18.72 -6.83 -1.94
N ALA A 158 19.83 -6.13 -2.17
CA ALA A 158 21.02 -6.29 -1.34
C ALA A 158 20.75 -5.83 0.10
N TYR A 159 20.04 -4.71 0.27
CA TYR A 159 19.58 -4.25 1.58
C TYR A 159 18.69 -5.30 2.25
N LEU A 160 17.70 -5.84 1.52
CA LEU A 160 16.77 -6.85 2.04
C LEU A 160 17.50 -8.10 2.51
N GLU A 161 18.39 -8.65 1.68
CA GLU A 161 19.15 -9.86 1.99
C GLU A 161 20.05 -9.67 3.21
N THR A 162 20.82 -8.58 3.27
CA THR A 162 21.66 -8.22 4.42
C THR A 162 20.82 -7.98 5.69
N THR A 163 19.70 -7.26 5.58
CA THR A 163 18.84 -6.98 6.73
C THR A 163 18.27 -8.26 7.32
N VAL A 164 17.65 -9.10 6.49
CA VAL A 164 16.98 -10.31 6.95
C VAL A 164 17.99 -11.34 7.49
N ARG A 165 19.10 -11.58 6.77
CA ARG A 165 20.10 -12.58 7.18
C ARG A 165 20.99 -12.09 8.31
N ASP A 166 21.55 -10.88 8.18
CA ASP A 166 22.61 -10.43 9.07
C ASP A 166 22.07 -9.69 10.30
N GLN A 167 20.97 -8.93 10.17
CA GLN A 167 20.39 -8.18 11.28
C GLN A 167 19.29 -8.95 12.01
N TRP A 168 18.33 -9.52 11.25
CA TRP A 168 17.19 -10.21 11.86
C TRP A 168 17.44 -11.69 12.14
N LYS A 169 18.52 -12.25 11.59
CA LYS A 169 18.91 -13.67 11.75
C LYS A 169 17.80 -14.63 11.26
N MET A 170 17.15 -14.25 10.17
CA MET A 170 16.09 -14.99 9.50
C MET A 170 16.53 -15.40 8.09
N GLU A 171 15.79 -16.31 7.47
CA GLU A 171 16.03 -16.72 6.09
C GLU A 171 15.39 -15.74 5.11
N PHE A 172 16.22 -15.07 4.31
CA PHE A 172 15.74 -14.32 3.15
C PHE A 172 15.37 -15.30 2.03
N LEU A 173 14.08 -15.35 1.68
CA LEU A 173 13.60 -16.24 0.62
C LEU A 173 13.84 -15.61 -0.74
N ASN A 174 13.20 -14.46 -1.02
CA ASN A 174 13.40 -13.73 -2.25
C ASN A 174 12.75 -12.33 -2.23
N SER A 175 13.09 -11.51 -3.22
CA SER A 175 12.43 -10.24 -3.56
C SER A 175 11.94 -10.33 -5.01
N PHE A 176 10.78 -9.74 -5.30
CA PHE A 176 10.09 -9.91 -6.58
C PHE A 176 9.58 -8.59 -7.14
N ASP A 177 9.70 -8.48 -8.47
CA ASP A 177 9.09 -7.43 -9.28
C ASP A 177 8.06 -8.08 -10.21
N PHE A 178 6.78 -7.85 -9.91
CA PHE A 178 5.65 -8.48 -10.60
C PHE A 178 5.01 -7.55 -11.62
N TRP A 179 4.54 -8.16 -12.71
CA TRP A 179 3.96 -7.46 -13.84
C TRP A 179 2.44 -7.28 -13.68
N ASN A 180 1.97 -6.08 -14.03
CA ASN A 180 0.54 -5.75 -14.00
C ASN A 180 -0.03 -5.83 -15.42
N GLY A 181 -0.36 -7.06 -15.86
CA GLY A 181 -1.15 -7.35 -17.06
C GLY A 181 -0.48 -8.28 -18.08
N PHE A 182 -1.12 -9.42 -18.39
CA PHE A 182 -0.73 -10.23 -19.56
C PHE A 182 -1.42 -9.71 -20.83
N PRO A 183 -0.69 -9.57 -21.96
CA PRO A 183 -1.34 -9.60 -23.25
C PRO A 183 -1.84 -11.02 -23.52
N ASP A 184 -3.15 -11.18 -23.76
CA ASP A 184 -3.75 -12.46 -24.16
C ASP A 184 -2.99 -13.05 -25.36
N VAL A 185 -2.45 -14.25 -25.17
CA VAL A 185 -1.58 -14.94 -26.15
C VAL A 185 -2.32 -15.29 -27.45
N GLU A 186 -3.65 -15.34 -27.44
CA GLU A 186 -4.47 -15.65 -28.63
C GLU A 186 -4.76 -14.45 -29.55
N SER A 187 -4.41 -13.22 -29.17
CA SER A 187 -4.80 -12.00 -29.90
C SER A 187 -3.67 -11.34 -30.70
N THR A 188 -2.62 -12.08 -31.06
CA THR A 188 -1.42 -11.57 -31.76
C THR A 188 -1.61 -11.30 -33.26
N SER A 189 -2.84 -11.36 -33.80
CA SER A 189 -3.07 -11.33 -35.26
C SER A 189 -3.84 -10.13 -35.82
N LEU A 190 -3.90 -8.94 -35.19
CA LEU A 190 -4.38 -7.72 -35.89
C LEU A 190 -3.89 -6.40 -35.27
N ILE A 191 -3.01 -5.70 -36.00
CA ILE A 191 -2.18 -4.56 -35.53
C ILE A 191 -2.88 -3.18 -35.56
N ALA A 192 -4.13 -3.04 -36.01
CA ALA A 192 -4.67 -1.68 -36.30
C ALA A 192 -5.57 -1.02 -35.23
N ASN A 193 -6.12 -1.74 -34.25
CA ASN A 193 -7.15 -1.18 -33.33
C ASN A 193 -6.71 -1.16 -31.86
N LYS A 194 -5.41 -0.98 -31.61
CA LYS A 194 -4.76 -1.15 -30.30
C LYS A 194 -4.99 0.00 -29.30
N THR A 195 -5.51 1.16 -29.72
CA THR A 195 -5.32 2.40 -28.96
C THR A 195 -6.24 2.58 -27.74
N LEU A 196 -7.49 2.09 -27.76
CA LEU A 196 -8.44 2.38 -26.67
C LEU A 196 -8.32 1.42 -25.46
N CYS A 197 -7.86 0.19 -25.69
CA CYS A 197 -7.80 -0.84 -24.64
C CYS A 197 -6.42 -0.98 -23.98
N LEU A 198 -5.37 -0.33 -24.49
CA LEU A 198 -4.03 -0.38 -23.92
C LEU A 198 -3.84 0.56 -22.72
N ALA A 199 -4.68 1.59 -22.58
CA ALA A 199 -4.55 2.62 -21.55
C ALA A 199 -4.83 2.12 -20.12
N GLU A 200 -5.50 0.97 -19.95
CA GLU A 200 -5.99 0.50 -18.64
C GLU A 200 -4.96 -0.29 -17.80
N TYR A 201 -3.89 -0.80 -18.42
CA TYR A 201 -2.84 -1.59 -17.77
C TYR A 201 -1.49 -0.95 -18.09
N GLN A 202 -0.66 -0.72 -17.07
CA GLN A 202 0.59 0.02 -17.25
C GLN A 202 1.68 -0.78 -18.01
N GLU A 203 1.49 -2.09 -18.25
CA GLU A 203 2.46 -3.00 -18.88
C GLU A 203 3.88 -2.75 -18.33
N LYS A 204 3.99 -2.73 -16.99
CA LYS A 204 5.22 -2.48 -16.24
C LYS A 204 5.23 -3.35 -14.98
N ALA A 205 6.44 -3.60 -14.46
CA ALA A 205 6.63 -4.24 -13.16
C ALA A 205 6.33 -3.21 -12.06
N THR A 206 5.07 -3.04 -11.68
CA THR A 206 4.65 -2.00 -10.72
C THR A 206 4.22 -2.54 -9.37
N THR A 207 4.25 -3.87 -9.18
CA THR A 207 3.99 -4.50 -7.88
C THR A 207 5.24 -5.18 -7.38
N GLN A 208 5.69 -4.83 -6.18
CA GLN A 208 6.88 -5.42 -5.57
C GLN A 208 6.54 -6.03 -4.23
N ALA A 209 7.17 -7.16 -3.93
CA ALA A 209 7.06 -7.80 -2.62
C ALA A 209 8.34 -8.55 -2.31
N PHE A 210 8.57 -8.85 -1.03
CA PHE A 210 9.60 -9.79 -0.64
C PHE A 210 9.09 -10.73 0.44
N MET A 211 9.79 -11.86 0.57
CA MET A 211 9.44 -12.91 1.51
C MET A 211 10.63 -13.25 2.40
N LEU A 212 10.35 -13.48 3.67
CA LEU A 212 11.31 -14.00 4.64
C LEU A 212 10.69 -15.16 5.42
N ARG A 213 11.54 -15.98 6.03
CA ARG A 213 11.14 -17.08 6.89
C ARG A 213 11.93 -17.02 8.20
N ASP A 214 11.21 -16.95 9.31
CA ASP A 214 11.74 -17.09 10.65
C ASP A 214 11.59 -18.54 11.11
N LYS A 215 12.72 -19.25 11.14
CA LYS A 215 12.82 -20.63 11.64
C LYS A 215 13.09 -20.70 13.14
N ASN A 216 13.27 -19.56 13.81
CA ASN A 216 13.61 -19.50 15.23
C ASN A 216 12.36 -19.52 16.13
N VAL A 217 11.19 -19.65 15.53
CA VAL A 217 9.88 -19.66 16.21
C VAL A 217 9.14 -20.96 15.89
N ASP A 218 8.33 -21.45 16.83
CA ASP A 218 7.45 -22.61 16.64
C ASP A 218 5.99 -22.16 16.85
N PRO A 219 5.12 -22.23 15.83
CA PRO A 219 5.41 -22.67 14.47
C PRO A 219 6.34 -21.73 13.70
N GLU A 220 7.06 -22.27 12.71
CA GLU A 220 7.86 -21.46 11.78
C GLU A 220 6.99 -20.39 11.10
N LEU A 221 7.55 -19.21 10.86
CA LEU A 221 6.80 -18.07 10.35
C LEU A 221 7.33 -17.61 9.00
N ILE A 222 6.47 -17.48 8.00
CA ILE A 222 6.75 -16.86 6.72
C ILE A 222 6.07 -15.49 6.70
N VAL A 223 6.79 -14.44 6.31
CA VAL A 223 6.22 -13.09 6.15
C VAL A 223 6.29 -12.71 4.67
N VAL A 224 5.14 -12.31 4.11
CA VAL A 224 5.04 -11.69 2.78
C VAL A 224 4.79 -10.21 2.97
N ALA A 225 5.74 -9.38 2.54
CA ALA A 225 5.65 -7.94 2.66
C ALA A 225 5.54 -7.29 1.28
N PHE A 226 4.38 -6.70 1.00
CA PHE A 226 4.14 -5.91 -0.20
C PHE A 226 4.68 -4.49 -0.03
N ARG A 227 5.33 -3.98 -1.07
CA ARG A 227 5.78 -2.59 -1.14
C ARG A 227 4.59 -1.68 -1.44
N GLY A 228 4.58 -0.50 -0.83
CA GLY A 228 3.66 0.57 -1.22
C GLY A 228 4.26 1.47 -2.30
N THR A 229 3.67 2.64 -2.48
CA THR A 229 4.10 3.57 -3.53
C THR A 229 5.30 4.41 -3.10
N GLU A 230 6.27 4.61 -3.99
CA GLU A 230 7.38 5.53 -3.73
C GLU A 230 6.93 6.99 -3.63
N THR A 231 7.67 7.77 -2.82
CA THR A 231 7.29 9.17 -2.55
C THR A 231 7.38 10.08 -3.78
N PHE A 232 8.16 9.69 -4.79
CA PHE A 232 8.33 10.47 -6.02
C PHE A 232 7.84 9.73 -7.27
N ASP A 233 7.02 8.69 -7.09
CA ASP A 233 6.39 7.94 -8.18
C ASP A 233 4.90 8.34 -8.30
N SER A 234 4.65 9.47 -8.98
CA SER A 234 3.29 9.93 -9.19
C SER A 234 2.51 9.09 -10.20
N ASP A 235 3.17 8.27 -11.03
CA ASP A 235 2.49 7.29 -11.90
C ASP A 235 1.83 6.21 -11.05
N ALA A 236 2.51 5.75 -10.00
CA ALA A 236 1.95 4.80 -9.04
C ALA A 236 0.91 5.47 -8.11
N TRP A 237 1.04 6.76 -7.77
CA TRP A 237 -0.03 7.46 -7.04
C TRP A 237 -1.33 7.57 -7.83
N CYS A 238 -1.31 7.48 -9.17
CA CYS A 238 -2.54 7.45 -9.95
C CYS A 238 -3.48 6.32 -9.49
N SER A 239 -2.96 5.16 -9.07
CA SER A 239 -3.82 4.09 -8.55
C SER A 239 -4.43 4.40 -7.19
N ASP A 240 -3.81 5.25 -6.38
CA ASP A 240 -4.35 5.64 -5.07
C ASP A 240 -5.46 6.69 -5.19
N PHE A 241 -5.46 7.46 -6.28
CA PHE A 241 -6.51 8.44 -6.62
C PHE A 241 -7.52 7.92 -7.64
N ASP A 242 -7.29 6.74 -8.21
CA ASP A 242 -8.24 6.05 -9.07
C ASP A 242 -9.43 5.59 -8.24
N ILE A 243 -10.64 5.93 -8.64
CA ILE A 243 -11.87 5.47 -7.96
C ILE A 243 -12.58 4.39 -8.77
N SER A 244 -11.89 3.80 -9.75
CA SER A 244 -12.38 2.66 -10.52
C SER A 244 -12.60 1.44 -9.62
N TRP A 245 -13.62 0.67 -9.95
CA TRP A 245 -13.97 -0.55 -9.22
C TRP A 245 -14.59 -1.60 -10.14
N TYR A 246 -14.47 -2.85 -9.74
CA TYR A 246 -15.19 -3.97 -10.34
C TYR A 246 -15.99 -4.68 -9.25
N GLU A 247 -17.24 -5.06 -9.55
CA GLU A 247 -18.06 -5.89 -8.67
C GLU A 247 -17.77 -7.36 -8.98
N LEU A 248 -17.31 -8.10 -7.96
CA LEU A 248 -17.10 -9.54 -8.01
C LEU A 248 -18.26 -10.25 -7.33
N SER A 249 -18.79 -11.29 -7.97
CA SER A 249 -19.94 -12.04 -7.47
C SER A 249 -19.67 -12.61 -6.07
N GLY A 250 -20.58 -12.34 -5.14
CA GLY A 250 -20.46 -12.74 -3.72
C GLY A 250 -19.43 -11.97 -2.89
N MET A 251 -18.54 -11.19 -3.52
CA MET A 251 -17.49 -10.42 -2.84
C MET A 251 -17.82 -8.92 -2.77
N GLY A 252 -18.62 -8.37 -3.68
CA GLY A 252 -18.92 -6.93 -3.71
C GLY A 252 -17.94 -6.13 -4.56
N LYS A 253 -17.90 -4.81 -4.36
CA LYS A 253 -17.09 -3.90 -5.19
C LYS A 253 -15.70 -3.73 -4.60
N VAL A 254 -14.69 -3.93 -5.44
CA VAL A 254 -13.28 -3.83 -5.05
C VAL A 254 -12.57 -2.83 -5.96
N HIS A 255 -11.60 -2.13 -5.38
CA HIS A 255 -10.82 -1.11 -6.07
C HIS A 255 -10.07 -1.70 -7.27
N GLY A 256 -10.30 -1.15 -8.45
CA GLY A 256 -9.77 -1.64 -9.73
C GLY A 256 -8.24 -1.57 -9.79
N GLY A 257 -7.66 -0.44 -9.39
CA GLY A 257 -6.20 -0.28 -9.28
C GLY A 257 -5.51 -1.37 -8.44
N PHE A 258 -6.00 -1.63 -7.22
CA PHE A 258 -5.43 -2.67 -6.35
C PHE A 258 -5.62 -4.08 -6.91
N MET A 259 -6.77 -4.38 -7.52
CA MET A 259 -6.97 -5.67 -8.19
C MET A 259 -6.01 -5.85 -9.36
N LYS A 260 -5.84 -4.84 -10.22
CA LYS A 260 -4.88 -4.87 -11.33
C LYS A 260 -3.44 -5.04 -10.82
N ALA A 261 -3.09 -4.34 -9.74
CA ALA A 261 -1.77 -4.44 -9.12
C ALA A 261 -1.50 -5.81 -8.52
N LEU A 262 -2.52 -6.46 -7.95
CA LEU A 262 -2.34 -7.78 -7.38
C LEU A 262 -2.34 -8.89 -8.45
N GLY A 263 -3.12 -8.74 -9.52
CA GLY A 263 -3.09 -9.68 -10.62
C GLY A 263 -4.36 -9.92 -11.43
N LEU A 264 -5.34 -9.02 -11.37
CA LEU A 264 -6.54 -9.09 -12.18
C LEU A 264 -6.19 -9.11 -13.67
N GLN A 265 -6.74 -10.08 -14.40
CA GLN A 265 -6.55 -10.21 -15.84
C GLN A 265 -7.65 -9.48 -16.62
N LYS A 266 -7.24 -8.87 -17.72
CA LYS A 266 -8.01 -7.90 -18.50
C LYS A 266 -9.38 -8.38 -18.99
N ASN A 267 -9.47 -9.65 -19.42
CA ASN A 267 -10.69 -10.21 -20.01
C ASN A 267 -11.30 -11.36 -19.20
N ILE A 268 -10.45 -12.11 -18.50
CA ILE A 268 -10.86 -13.33 -17.79
C ILE A 268 -11.03 -13.11 -16.28
N GLY A 269 -10.69 -11.92 -15.77
CA GLY A 269 -10.80 -11.58 -14.35
C GLY A 269 -9.79 -12.33 -13.51
N TRP A 270 -10.27 -13.18 -12.60
CA TRP A 270 -9.47 -13.98 -11.69
C TRP A 270 -9.58 -15.48 -12.03
N PRO A 271 -8.84 -15.98 -13.04
CA PRO A 271 -8.81 -17.40 -13.34
C PRO A 271 -8.13 -18.18 -12.21
N ASN A 272 -8.52 -19.43 -11.97
CA ASN A 272 -7.88 -20.26 -10.93
C ASN A 272 -6.40 -20.55 -11.19
N THR A 273 -5.97 -20.55 -12.46
CA THR A 273 -4.60 -20.83 -12.86
C THR A 273 -4.21 -19.94 -14.03
N LEU A 274 -2.99 -19.41 -14.02
CA LEU A 274 -2.40 -18.71 -15.16
C LEU A 274 -1.31 -19.57 -15.77
N GLN A 275 -1.44 -19.85 -17.07
CA GLN A 275 -0.33 -20.41 -17.83
C GLN A 275 0.66 -19.29 -18.14
N GLN A 276 1.73 -19.24 -17.37
CA GLN A 276 2.78 -18.26 -17.52
C GLN A 276 3.77 -18.72 -18.60
N ALA A 277 3.96 -17.90 -19.64
CA ALA A 277 5.03 -18.14 -20.60
C ALA A 277 6.39 -18.07 -19.88
N SER A 278 7.30 -19.00 -20.19
CA SER A 278 8.59 -19.19 -19.50
C SER A 278 9.52 -17.96 -19.46
N ASN A 279 9.24 -16.94 -20.26
CA ASN A 279 10.07 -15.73 -20.42
C ASN A 279 9.43 -14.44 -19.88
N GLN A 280 8.32 -14.50 -19.12
CA GLN A 280 7.66 -13.29 -18.59
C GLN A 280 7.65 -13.24 -17.05
N PRO A 281 7.77 -12.05 -16.43
CA PRO A 281 7.67 -11.90 -14.97
C PRO A 281 6.31 -12.37 -14.45
N GLY A 282 6.30 -12.90 -13.22
CA GLY A 282 5.08 -13.35 -12.56
C GLY A 282 4.05 -12.26 -12.33
N VAL A 283 2.80 -12.68 -12.19
CA VAL A 283 1.74 -11.86 -11.62
C VAL A 283 1.70 -12.12 -10.11
N ALA A 284 1.62 -11.07 -9.30
CA ALA A 284 1.91 -11.12 -7.87
C ALA A 284 1.09 -12.19 -7.13
N TYR A 285 -0.24 -12.21 -7.31
CA TYR A 285 -1.13 -13.17 -6.65
C TYR A 285 -0.70 -14.63 -6.93
N TYR A 286 -0.60 -14.99 -8.20
CA TYR A 286 -0.37 -16.37 -8.62
C TYR A 286 1.03 -16.85 -8.21
N ALA A 287 2.05 -16.02 -8.46
CA ALA A 287 3.42 -16.37 -8.11
C ALA A 287 3.59 -16.55 -6.59
N ILE A 288 3.09 -15.61 -5.78
CA ILE A 288 3.19 -15.71 -4.31
C ILE A 288 2.36 -16.89 -3.80
N ARG A 289 1.14 -17.11 -4.32
CA ARG A 289 0.31 -18.25 -3.94
C ARG A 289 1.03 -19.56 -4.18
N ASP A 290 1.62 -19.74 -5.36
CA ASP A 290 2.25 -21.00 -5.75
C ASP A 290 3.55 -21.23 -4.94
N ILE A 291 4.33 -20.17 -4.69
CA ILE A 291 5.51 -20.23 -3.79
C ILE A 291 5.08 -20.60 -2.36
N LEU A 292 4.01 -20.00 -1.83
CA LEU A 292 3.49 -20.35 -0.51
C LEU A 292 3.03 -21.81 -0.45
N LYS A 293 2.38 -22.33 -1.51
CA LYS A 293 2.01 -23.75 -1.57
C LYS A 293 3.22 -24.66 -1.47
N GLU A 294 4.27 -24.37 -2.23
CA GLU A 294 5.52 -25.14 -2.20
C GLU A 294 6.18 -25.08 -0.81
N LEU A 295 6.34 -23.89 -0.24
CA LEU A 295 6.97 -23.72 1.07
C LEU A 295 6.19 -24.41 2.20
N LEU A 296 4.85 -24.30 2.19
CA LEU A 296 3.99 -24.86 3.23
C LEU A 296 3.79 -26.38 3.10
N GLN A 297 4.01 -26.96 1.92
CA GLN A 297 4.09 -28.42 1.75
C GLN A 297 5.36 -29.00 2.38
N THR A 298 6.45 -28.22 2.44
CA THR A 298 7.70 -28.67 3.09
C THR A 298 7.70 -28.49 4.61
N SER A 299 6.76 -27.72 5.16
CA SER A 299 6.65 -27.47 6.59
C SER A 299 5.20 -27.46 7.04
N ASP A 300 4.75 -28.60 7.56
CA ASP A 300 3.36 -28.83 7.94
C ASP A 300 2.86 -27.96 9.10
N ARG A 301 3.72 -27.23 9.79
CA ARG A 301 3.32 -26.31 10.87
C ARG A 301 3.55 -24.85 10.53
N ALA A 302 4.26 -24.53 9.44
CA ALA A 302 4.58 -23.16 9.10
C ALA A 302 3.31 -22.31 8.92
N LYS A 303 3.41 -21.06 9.37
CA LYS A 303 2.34 -20.07 9.36
C LYS A 303 2.77 -18.85 8.55
N VAL A 304 1.79 -18.11 8.01
CA VAL A 304 2.04 -17.00 7.09
C VAL A 304 1.46 -15.69 7.63
N ILE A 305 2.27 -14.63 7.66
CA ILE A 305 1.80 -13.26 7.84
C ILE A 305 1.82 -12.52 6.51
N LEU A 306 0.76 -11.78 6.25
CA LEU A 306 0.68 -10.84 5.13
C LEU A 306 0.75 -9.41 5.67
N THR A 307 1.62 -8.59 5.08
CA THR A 307 1.79 -7.21 5.53
C THR A 307 2.14 -6.24 4.40
N GLY A 308 1.93 -4.96 4.66
CA GLY A 308 2.35 -3.88 3.79
C GLY A 308 1.99 -2.52 4.36
N HIS A 309 2.68 -1.50 3.84
CA HIS A 309 2.45 -0.10 4.14
C HIS A 309 1.81 0.59 2.92
N SER A 310 0.88 1.53 3.13
CA SER A 310 0.23 2.27 2.06
C SER A 310 -0.50 1.34 1.07
N LEU A 311 -0.32 1.51 -0.24
CA LEU A 311 -0.75 0.58 -1.30
C LEU A 311 -0.40 -0.89 -0.97
N GLY A 312 0.78 -1.17 -0.42
CA GLY A 312 1.17 -2.52 -0.04
C GLY A 312 0.26 -3.13 1.02
N GLY A 313 -0.32 -2.31 1.92
CA GLY A 313 -1.34 -2.76 2.85
C GLY A 313 -2.62 -3.20 2.14
N ALA A 314 -3.03 -2.48 1.09
CA ALA A 314 -4.21 -2.85 0.30
C ALA A 314 -4.01 -4.20 -0.39
N LEU A 315 -2.82 -4.43 -0.95
CA LEU A 315 -2.45 -5.71 -1.56
C LEU A 315 -2.42 -6.84 -0.53
N ALA A 316 -1.89 -6.58 0.67
CA ALA A 316 -1.80 -7.57 1.75
C ALA A 316 -3.16 -8.10 2.20
N ILE A 317 -4.19 -7.25 2.30
CA ILE A 317 -5.56 -7.67 2.65
C ILE A 317 -6.37 -8.17 1.45
N LEU A 318 -6.06 -7.71 0.24
CA LEU A 318 -6.71 -8.21 -0.97
C LEU A 318 -6.24 -9.64 -1.31
N PHE A 319 -4.99 -10.00 -1.02
CA PHE A 319 -4.46 -11.34 -1.24
C PHE A 319 -5.31 -12.47 -0.62
N PRO A 320 -5.65 -12.44 0.70
CA PRO A 320 -6.53 -13.45 1.28
C PRO A 320 -7.97 -13.37 0.76
N ALA A 321 -8.43 -12.21 0.31
CA ALA A 321 -9.74 -12.09 -0.34
C ALA A 321 -9.79 -12.93 -1.64
N ILE A 322 -8.73 -12.85 -2.45
CA ILE A 322 -8.64 -13.63 -3.70
C ILE A 322 -8.36 -15.12 -3.41
N LEU A 323 -7.62 -15.46 -2.35
CA LEU A 323 -7.54 -16.85 -1.88
C LEU A 323 -8.93 -17.41 -1.57
N ALA A 324 -9.76 -16.66 -0.83
CA ALA A 324 -11.12 -17.08 -0.51
C ALA A 324 -12.01 -17.17 -1.76
N PHE A 325 -11.87 -16.22 -2.69
CA PHE A 325 -12.57 -16.24 -3.97
C PHE A 325 -12.25 -17.49 -4.81
N HIS A 326 -10.99 -17.93 -4.80
CA HIS A 326 -10.54 -19.15 -5.47
C HIS A 326 -10.78 -20.44 -4.66
N GLY A 327 -11.35 -20.35 -3.45
CA GLY A 327 -11.56 -21.51 -2.59
C GLY A 327 -10.26 -22.15 -2.08
N GLU A 328 -9.19 -21.38 -1.93
CA GLU A 328 -7.88 -21.83 -1.43
C GLU A 328 -7.89 -21.97 0.11
N GLU A 329 -8.83 -22.77 0.63
CA GLU A 329 -9.09 -22.90 2.08
C GLU A 329 -7.83 -23.34 2.85
N TRP A 330 -7.05 -24.27 2.29
CA TRP A 330 -5.82 -24.76 2.89
C TRP A 330 -4.78 -23.65 3.13
N LEU A 331 -4.65 -22.68 2.21
CA LEU A 331 -3.75 -21.55 2.42
C LEU A 331 -4.30 -20.57 3.46
N LEU A 332 -5.62 -20.37 3.49
CA LEU A 332 -6.27 -19.50 4.48
C LEU A 332 -6.08 -20.02 5.91
N GLU A 333 -6.17 -21.33 6.12
CA GLU A 333 -5.90 -21.98 7.42
C GLU A 333 -4.44 -21.82 7.90
N ARG A 334 -3.53 -21.52 6.98
CA ARG A 334 -2.11 -21.29 7.26
C ARG A 334 -1.79 -19.83 7.58
N LEU A 335 -2.73 -18.90 7.39
CA LEU A 335 -2.52 -17.50 7.74
C LEU A 335 -2.54 -17.30 9.26
N GLU A 336 -1.48 -16.71 9.78
CA GLU A 336 -1.36 -16.27 11.18
C GLU A 336 -1.99 -14.91 11.41
N GLY A 337 -2.02 -14.07 10.38
CA GLY A 337 -2.63 -12.75 10.47
C GLY A 337 -2.27 -11.82 9.31
N VAL A 338 -3.02 -10.73 9.26
CA VAL A 338 -2.82 -9.64 8.30
C VAL A 338 -2.61 -8.34 9.09
N TYR A 339 -1.46 -7.69 8.86
CA TYR A 339 -1.07 -6.47 9.55
C TYR A 339 -0.76 -5.38 8.54
N THR A 340 -1.56 -4.32 8.54
CA THR A 340 -1.43 -3.26 7.52
C THR A 340 -1.26 -1.90 8.15
N PHE A 341 -0.51 -1.03 7.49
CA PHE A 341 -0.08 0.26 8.03
C PHE A 341 -0.39 1.38 7.04
N GLY A 342 -1.18 2.37 7.45
CA GLY A 342 -1.57 3.46 6.54
C GLY A 342 -2.37 2.96 5.32
N GLN A 343 -3.10 1.85 5.47
CA GLN A 343 -3.82 1.20 4.37
C GLN A 343 -5.01 2.05 3.87
N PRO A 344 -5.17 2.28 2.56
CA PRO A 344 -6.38 2.89 1.99
C PRO A 344 -7.60 1.96 2.06
N ARG A 345 -8.78 2.46 1.73
CA ARG A 345 -10.00 1.64 1.64
C ARG A 345 -9.95 0.78 0.37
N VAL A 346 -10.20 -0.53 0.52
CA VAL A 346 -9.97 -1.53 -0.55
C VAL A 346 -11.24 -1.91 -1.31
N GLY A 347 -12.38 -1.93 -0.64
CA GLY A 347 -13.66 -2.33 -1.23
C GLY A 347 -14.84 -1.72 -0.50
N ASP A 348 -16.04 -2.06 -0.95
CA ASP A 348 -17.28 -1.57 -0.38
C ASP A 348 -17.72 -2.31 0.90
N GLU A 349 -18.91 -1.98 1.41
CA GLU A 349 -19.49 -2.65 2.57
C GLU A 349 -19.65 -4.16 2.37
N LYS A 350 -20.11 -4.58 1.18
CA LYS A 350 -20.24 -6.00 0.84
C LYS A 350 -18.88 -6.71 0.86
N PHE A 351 -17.83 -6.07 0.34
CA PHE A 351 -16.46 -6.56 0.47
C PHE A 351 -16.01 -6.66 1.91
N GLY A 352 -16.33 -5.66 2.73
CA GLY A 352 -16.06 -5.68 4.16
C GLY A 352 -16.76 -6.83 4.88
N ASP A 353 -18.01 -7.12 4.55
CA ASP A 353 -18.78 -8.23 5.14
C ASP A 353 -18.27 -9.60 4.68
N PHE A 354 -18.00 -9.75 3.37
CA PHE A 354 -17.33 -10.94 2.82
C PHE A 354 -16.02 -11.21 3.58
N MET A 355 -15.17 -10.20 3.73
CA MET A 355 -13.89 -10.37 4.41
C MET A 355 -14.04 -10.69 5.89
N LYS A 356 -14.98 -10.04 6.61
CA LYS A 356 -15.26 -10.40 8.01
C LYS A 356 -15.65 -11.87 8.13
N GLU A 357 -16.54 -12.36 7.26
CA GLU A 357 -16.96 -13.76 7.25
C GLU A 357 -15.75 -14.70 7.05
N GLN A 358 -14.92 -14.45 6.02
CA GLN A 358 -13.77 -15.30 5.73
C GLN A 358 -12.72 -15.25 6.85
N LEU A 359 -12.38 -14.06 7.35
CA LEU A 359 -11.41 -13.90 8.44
C LEU A 359 -11.88 -14.59 9.73
N THR A 360 -13.18 -14.51 10.06
CA THR A 360 -13.76 -15.23 11.20
C THR A 360 -13.75 -16.75 10.97
N LYS A 361 -14.15 -17.22 9.78
CA LYS A 361 -14.17 -18.66 9.42
C LYS A 361 -12.81 -19.31 9.64
N TYR A 362 -11.73 -18.68 9.19
CA TYR A 362 -10.37 -19.21 9.29
C TYR A 362 -9.58 -18.69 10.51
N ARG A 363 -10.22 -17.92 11.39
CA ARG A 363 -9.63 -17.34 12.61
C ARG A 363 -8.37 -16.50 12.34
N ILE A 364 -8.39 -15.71 11.26
CA ILE A 364 -7.28 -14.87 10.83
C ILE A 364 -7.42 -13.49 11.51
N PRO A 365 -6.51 -13.11 12.43
CA PRO A 365 -6.47 -11.77 12.98
C PRO A 365 -6.13 -10.75 11.87
N TYR A 366 -6.89 -9.67 11.82
CA TYR A 366 -6.64 -8.56 10.91
C TYR A 366 -6.60 -7.24 11.68
N TYR A 367 -5.44 -6.59 11.67
CA TYR A 367 -5.20 -5.34 12.35
C TYR A 367 -4.73 -4.27 11.37
N ARG A 368 -5.49 -3.18 11.31
CA ARG A 368 -5.17 -2.00 10.50
C ARG A 368 -4.65 -0.89 11.40
N PHE A 369 -3.42 -0.50 11.20
CA PHE A 369 -2.77 0.57 11.96
C PHE A 369 -2.95 1.89 11.24
N VAL A 370 -3.39 2.91 11.99
CA VAL A 370 -3.55 4.28 11.49
C VAL A 370 -2.87 5.25 12.44
N TYR A 371 -1.95 6.06 11.90
CA TYR A 371 -1.28 7.10 12.68
C TYR A 371 -1.88 8.48 12.42
N SER A 372 -2.29 9.16 13.49
CA SER A 372 -2.56 10.60 13.53
C SER A 372 -3.42 11.05 12.34
N ASN A 373 -2.97 12.07 11.62
CA ASN A 373 -3.64 12.64 10.46
C ASN A 373 -3.23 12.00 9.13
N ASP A 374 -2.65 10.80 9.11
CA ASP A 374 -2.26 10.12 7.87
C ASP A 374 -3.36 10.19 6.80
N ILE A 375 -3.03 10.76 5.65
CA ILE A 375 -4.01 10.99 4.60
C ILE A 375 -4.51 9.70 3.93
N VAL A 376 -3.68 8.65 3.85
CA VAL A 376 -3.94 7.50 2.98
C VAL A 376 -5.09 6.62 3.46
N PRO A 377 -5.23 6.28 4.77
CA PRO A 377 -6.42 5.58 5.25
C PRO A 377 -7.74 6.30 4.99
N ARG A 378 -7.69 7.61 4.74
CA ARG A 378 -8.87 8.43 4.51
C ARG A 378 -9.25 8.49 3.04
N LEU A 379 -8.57 7.72 2.19
CA LEU A 379 -8.81 7.60 0.75
C LEU A 379 -9.10 6.12 0.36
N PRO A 380 -9.93 5.89 -0.68
CA PRO A 380 -10.93 6.82 -1.22
C PRO A 380 -11.90 7.33 -0.14
N TYR A 381 -12.59 8.45 -0.36
CA TYR A 381 -13.46 9.07 0.66
C TYR A 381 -14.58 8.12 1.11
N ASP A 382 -14.89 8.12 2.42
CA ASP A 382 -16.07 7.47 2.99
C ASP A 382 -17.21 8.50 3.05
N ASP A 383 -18.13 8.43 2.08
CA ASP A 383 -19.40 9.15 2.10
C ASP A 383 -20.49 8.18 1.67
N SER A 384 -21.75 8.48 1.98
CA SER A 384 -22.98 7.83 1.50
C SER A 384 -23.11 7.66 -0.04
N ILE A 385 -22.10 8.10 -0.78
CA ILE A 385 -22.00 8.22 -2.23
C ILE A 385 -20.78 7.46 -2.78
N LEU A 386 -19.69 7.34 -1.99
CA LEU A 386 -18.51 6.53 -2.31
C LEU A 386 -18.55 5.26 -1.46
N LEU A 387 -18.69 4.13 -2.13
CA LEU A 387 -19.04 2.86 -1.51
C LEU A 387 -17.92 2.26 -0.65
N PHE A 388 -16.69 2.77 -0.77
CA PHE A 388 -15.52 2.19 -0.12
C PHE A 388 -15.56 2.39 1.39
N LYS A 389 -15.43 1.30 2.14
CA LYS A 389 -15.45 1.30 3.61
C LYS A 389 -14.26 0.52 4.16
N HIS A 390 -13.84 0.92 5.36
CA HIS A 390 -12.95 0.09 6.15
C HIS A 390 -13.73 -1.02 6.85
N PHE A 391 -13.05 -2.12 7.13
CA PHE A 391 -13.52 -3.22 7.96
C PHE A 391 -12.37 -3.75 8.81
N GLY A 392 -12.67 -4.65 9.74
CA GLY A 392 -11.69 -5.21 10.68
C GLY A 392 -11.33 -4.26 11.81
N THR A 393 -10.33 -4.64 12.59
CA THR A 393 -9.92 -3.91 13.81
C THR A 393 -8.98 -2.76 13.46
N CYS A 394 -9.41 -1.52 13.68
CA CYS A 394 -8.54 -0.35 13.50
C CYS A 394 -7.84 0.02 14.82
N ILE A 395 -6.51 -0.05 14.84
CA ILE A 395 -5.67 0.42 15.94
C ILE A 395 -5.17 1.83 15.57
N TYR A 396 -5.82 2.83 16.14
CA TYR A 396 -5.50 4.24 15.90
C TYR A 396 -4.50 4.77 16.94
N PHE A 397 -3.44 5.42 16.47
CA PHE A 397 -2.46 6.12 17.31
C PHE A 397 -2.59 7.63 17.11
N ASN A 398 -2.61 8.40 18.20
CA ASN A 398 -2.52 9.86 18.09
C ASN A 398 -1.05 10.34 17.96
N SER A 399 -0.84 11.65 17.83
CA SER A 399 0.48 12.28 17.72
C SER A 399 1.40 12.14 18.96
N PHE A 400 0.89 11.54 20.05
CA PHE A 400 1.65 11.15 21.24
C PHE A 400 1.96 9.64 21.29
N TYR A 401 1.63 8.90 20.22
CA TYR A 401 1.71 7.44 20.12
C TYR A 401 0.86 6.70 21.17
N LYS A 402 -0.26 7.30 21.60
CA LYS A 402 -1.25 6.57 22.41
C LYS A 402 -2.20 5.84 21.47
N GLY A 403 -2.13 4.51 21.50
CA GLY A 403 -2.98 3.61 20.72
C GLY A 403 -4.36 3.39 21.34
N LYS A 404 -5.38 3.27 20.50
CA LYS A 404 -6.74 2.84 20.89
C LYS A 404 -7.37 2.02 19.77
N VAL A 405 -8.17 1.02 20.13
CA VAL A 405 -9.01 0.31 19.17
C VAL A 405 -10.24 1.17 18.88
N VAL A 406 -10.52 1.39 17.60
CA VAL A 406 -11.68 2.16 17.12
C VAL A 406 -12.35 1.42 15.98
N ALA A 407 -13.66 1.64 15.79
CA ALA A 407 -14.35 1.14 14.61
C ALA A 407 -13.82 1.80 13.32
N GLU A 408 -13.51 3.10 13.41
CA GLU A 408 -12.92 3.86 12.31
C GLU A 408 -12.06 5.02 12.81
N GLU A 409 -11.07 5.43 12.02
CA GLU A 409 -10.18 6.52 12.36
C GLU A 409 -10.92 7.88 12.47
N PRO A 410 -10.48 8.77 13.39
CA PRO A 410 -11.02 10.12 13.47
C PRO A 410 -10.82 10.90 12.17
N ASN A 411 -11.76 11.80 11.84
CA ASN A 411 -11.74 12.57 10.59
C ASN A 411 -11.64 11.66 9.36
N LYS A 412 -12.62 10.77 9.19
CA LYS A 412 -12.71 9.78 8.11
C LYS A 412 -12.41 10.33 6.71
N ASN A 413 -12.74 11.61 6.49
CA ASN A 413 -12.45 12.37 5.29
C ASN A 413 -11.45 13.48 5.58
N TYR A 414 -10.28 13.42 4.94
CA TYR A 414 -9.14 14.29 5.26
C TYR A 414 -9.35 15.77 4.91
N PHE A 415 -10.21 16.13 3.95
CA PHE A 415 -10.32 17.52 3.50
C PHE A 415 -11.49 18.31 4.14
N SER A 416 -11.97 17.91 5.32
CA SER A 416 -13.03 18.68 6.00
C SER A 416 -12.49 20.00 6.58
N LEU A 417 -13.09 21.13 6.18
CA LEU A 417 -12.69 22.48 6.60
C LEU A 417 -12.59 22.66 8.12
N LEU A 418 -13.54 22.07 8.88
CA LEU A 418 -13.59 22.14 10.35
C LEU A 418 -12.41 21.44 11.05
N SER A 419 -11.73 20.51 10.38
CA SER A 419 -10.59 19.77 10.97
C SER A 419 -9.23 20.37 10.63
N THR A 420 -9.18 21.45 9.82
CA THR A 420 -7.93 22.08 9.35
C THR A 420 -7.11 22.65 10.51
N LEU A 421 -7.74 23.39 11.43
CA LEU A 421 -7.04 23.98 12.58
C LEU A 421 -6.43 22.92 13.52
N PRO A 422 -7.17 21.88 13.98
CA PRO A 422 -6.59 20.79 14.76
C PRO A 422 -5.42 20.09 14.06
N LYS A 423 -5.48 19.92 12.73
CA LYS A 423 -4.41 19.32 11.93
C LYS A 423 -3.14 20.17 11.93
N THR A 424 -3.27 21.48 11.72
CA THR A 424 -2.13 22.40 11.76
C THR A 424 -1.49 22.42 13.15
N ILE A 425 -2.27 22.44 14.23
CA ILE A 425 -1.75 22.34 15.60
C ILE A 425 -0.98 21.03 15.80
N THR A 426 -1.53 19.91 15.31
CA THR A 426 -0.88 18.60 15.38
C THR A 426 0.44 18.59 14.60
N ALA A 427 0.48 19.17 13.40
CA ALA A 427 1.69 19.26 12.57
C ALA A 427 2.77 20.10 13.25
N ILE A 428 2.41 21.24 13.86
CA ILE A 428 3.34 22.07 14.64
C ILE A 428 3.90 21.26 15.82
N TRP A 429 3.03 20.55 16.54
CA TRP A 429 3.46 19.68 17.65
C TRP A 429 4.41 18.57 17.17
N GLU A 430 4.10 17.87 16.08
CA GLU A 430 4.96 16.81 15.55
C GLU A 430 6.33 17.35 15.09
N LEU A 431 6.36 18.55 14.51
CA LEU A 431 7.61 19.24 14.20
C LEU A 431 8.42 19.53 15.46
N ILE A 432 7.82 20.06 16.52
CA ILE A 432 8.50 20.29 17.81
C ILE A 432 8.98 18.97 18.43
N ARG A 433 8.13 17.93 18.39
CA ARG A 433 8.43 16.58 18.91
C ARG A 433 9.63 15.96 18.18
N SER A 434 9.80 16.20 16.89
CA SER A 434 10.91 15.65 16.09
C SER A 434 12.32 16.05 16.59
N PHE A 435 12.42 17.14 17.36
CA PHE A 435 13.67 17.59 17.99
C PHE A 435 13.82 17.13 19.44
N SER A 436 12.72 16.79 20.12
CA SER A 436 12.71 16.49 21.56
C SER A 436 12.47 15.02 21.90
N ILE A 437 11.97 14.21 20.96
CA ILE A 437 11.58 12.81 21.22
C ILE A 437 12.73 11.94 21.72
N THR A 438 13.95 12.18 21.24
CA THR A 438 15.16 11.47 21.68
C THR A 438 15.38 11.59 23.19
N TYR A 439 15.09 12.77 23.78
CA TYR A 439 15.28 13.03 25.20
C TYR A 439 14.15 12.47 26.06
N THR A 440 12.96 12.26 25.48
CA THR A 440 11.78 11.80 26.21
C THR A 440 11.53 10.29 26.10
N ARG A 441 11.94 9.66 24.99
CA ARG A 441 11.72 8.23 24.71
C ARG A 441 13.00 7.43 24.50
N GLY A 442 14.14 8.10 24.39
CA GLY A 442 15.45 7.47 24.18
C GLY A 442 15.96 7.62 22.74
N PRO A 443 17.25 7.28 22.52
CA PRO A 443 17.95 7.51 21.25
C PRO A 443 17.29 6.84 20.04
N ASP A 444 16.73 5.65 20.25
CA ASP A 444 16.05 4.83 19.25
C ASP A 444 14.82 5.48 18.59
N PHE A 445 14.29 6.57 19.16
CA PHE A 445 13.11 7.26 18.65
C PHE A 445 13.44 8.57 17.91
N GLY A 446 14.73 8.92 17.80
CA GLY A 446 15.15 10.15 17.14
C GLY A 446 14.69 10.24 15.68
N GLU A 447 14.16 11.39 15.27
CA GLU A 447 13.80 11.66 13.88
C GLU A 447 15.01 12.23 13.11
N GLY A 448 15.29 11.67 11.95
CA GLY A 448 16.37 12.09 11.06
C GLY A 448 16.10 13.45 10.40
N GLY A 449 17.13 14.04 9.79
CA GLY A 449 17.01 15.32 9.08
C GLY A 449 15.96 15.29 7.95
N THR A 450 15.91 14.19 7.19
CA THR A 450 14.95 14.00 6.09
C THR A 450 13.50 14.06 6.59
N LEU A 451 13.18 13.35 7.68
CA LEU A 451 11.83 13.38 8.26
C LEU A 451 11.48 14.77 8.83
N ARG A 452 12.44 15.49 9.42
CA ARG A 452 12.20 16.87 9.89
C ARG A 452 11.86 17.83 8.76
N VAL A 453 12.52 17.69 7.60
CA VAL A 453 12.16 18.46 6.40
C VAL A 453 10.75 18.09 5.93
N LEU A 454 10.40 16.81 5.95
CA LEU A 454 9.04 16.36 5.63
C LEU A 454 8.01 16.97 6.61
N ARG A 455 8.31 17.03 7.92
CA ARG A 455 7.44 17.68 8.93
C ARG A 455 7.19 19.16 8.64
N LEU A 456 8.14 19.89 8.03
CA LEU A 456 7.91 21.28 7.58
C LEU A 456 6.85 21.36 6.48
N ILE A 457 6.85 20.41 5.54
CA ILE A 457 5.79 20.27 4.52
C ILE A 457 4.45 19.95 5.19
N GLY A 458 4.48 19.20 6.30
CA GLY A 458 3.33 18.91 7.17
C GLY A 458 2.59 20.13 7.69
N LEU A 459 3.23 21.29 7.79
CA LEU A 459 2.55 22.53 8.20
C LEU A 459 1.50 22.98 7.17
N VAL A 460 1.65 22.57 5.90
CA VAL A 460 0.68 22.77 4.83
C VAL A 460 -0.26 21.57 4.72
N ILE A 461 0.29 20.35 4.68
CA ILE A 461 -0.48 19.10 4.55
C ILE A 461 -0.05 18.11 5.64
N ALA A 462 -0.69 18.21 6.81
CA ALA A 462 -0.36 17.43 8.00
C ALA A 462 -0.33 15.90 7.81
N GLY A 463 -1.09 15.38 6.84
CA GLY A 463 -1.20 13.95 6.58
C GLY A 463 -0.02 13.33 5.85
N ILE A 464 0.79 14.13 5.14
CA ILE A 464 1.95 13.58 4.40
C ILE A 464 3.02 13.05 5.36
N PRO A 465 3.49 13.81 6.37
CA PRO A 465 4.51 13.28 7.28
C PRO A 465 3.98 12.19 8.20
N ALA A 466 2.69 12.25 8.54
CA ALA A 466 2.02 11.22 9.33
C ALA A 466 1.92 9.87 8.62
N HIS A 467 2.06 9.84 7.29
CA HIS A 467 2.17 8.61 6.50
C HIS A 467 3.59 8.02 6.49
N SER A 468 4.54 8.58 7.26
CA SER A 468 5.91 8.07 7.34
C SER A 468 5.97 6.72 8.05
N THR A 469 6.80 5.82 7.53
CA THR A 469 7.08 4.51 8.14
C THR A 469 7.67 4.65 9.56
N GLN A 470 8.41 5.74 9.87
CA GLN A 470 8.94 5.99 11.21
C GLN A 470 7.84 6.04 12.28
N ASP A 471 6.71 6.69 11.96
CA ASP A 471 5.61 6.86 12.90
C ASP A 471 4.87 5.55 13.15
N TYR A 472 4.78 4.69 12.14
CA TYR A 472 4.23 3.35 12.28
C TYR A 472 5.15 2.41 13.06
N VAL A 473 6.47 2.48 12.86
CA VAL A 473 7.45 1.75 13.68
C VAL A 473 7.37 2.22 15.14
N ASN A 474 7.23 3.52 15.38
CA ASN A 474 7.05 4.04 16.74
C ASN A 474 5.72 3.58 17.35
N SER A 475 4.64 3.56 16.57
CA SER A 475 3.32 3.08 17.00
C SER A 475 3.36 1.62 17.44
N THR A 476 4.01 0.73 16.69
CA THR A 476 4.09 -0.69 17.06
C THR A 476 5.00 -0.92 18.28
N ARG A 477 6.11 -0.17 18.42
CA ARG A 477 7.00 -0.25 19.58
C ARG A 477 6.37 0.28 20.87
N LEU A 478 5.60 1.35 20.78
CA LEU A 478 4.98 2.04 21.93
C LEU A 478 3.54 1.59 22.22
N ALA A 479 3.00 0.66 21.43
CA ALA A 479 1.67 0.09 21.66
C ALA A 479 1.59 -0.57 23.05
N SER A 480 0.49 -0.33 23.77
CA SER A 480 0.14 -1.17 24.92
C SER A 480 -0.28 -2.55 24.42
N SER A 481 0.02 -3.62 25.15
CA SER A 481 -0.47 -4.96 24.84
C SER A 481 -2.01 -5.03 24.77
N ASP A 482 -2.70 -4.15 25.50
CA ASP A 482 -4.16 -4.09 25.56
C ASP A 482 -4.83 -3.84 24.20
N VAL A 483 -4.13 -3.19 23.25
CA VAL A 483 -4.72 -2.89 21.93
C VAL A 483 -4.80 -4.12 21.03
N TYR A 484 -4.13 -5.21 21.40
CA TYR A 484 -4.13 -6.49 20.68
C TYR A 484 -5.09 -7.50 21.31
N LEU A 485 -5.62 -7.21 22.50
CA LEU A 485 -6.62 -8.05 23.13
C LEU A 485 -7.95 -7.97 22.36
N PRO A 486 -8.73 -9.05 22.29
CA PRO A 486 -10.07 -9.01 21.73
C PRO A 486 -10.88 -7.92 22.44
N VAL A 487 -11.52 -7.03 21.68
CA VAL A 487 -12.49 -6.09 22.26
C VAL A 487 -13.60 -6.93 22.88
N GLN A 488 -13.76 -6.86 24.20
CA GLN A 488 -14.96 -7.39 24.86
C GLN A 488 -16.14 -6.58 24.32
N ASP A 489 -16.91 -7.20 23.43
CA ASP A 489 -18.12 -6.59 22.87
C ASP A 489 -19.12 -6.33 24.02
N PRO A 490 -19.52 -5.07 24.29
CA PRO A 490 -20.52 -4.78 25.31
C PRO A 490 -21.89 -5.40 24.99
N MET A 491 -22.12 -5.90 23.77
CA MET A 491 -23.38 -6.53 23.39
C MET A 491 -23.57 -7.97 23.92
N HIS A 492 -22.57 -8.55 24.59
CA HIS A 492 -22.68 -9.88 25.21
C HIS A 492 -22.82 -9.87 26.74
N GLN A 493 -23.12 -8.72 27.35
CA GLN A 493 -23.58 -8.64 28.75
C GLN A 493 -25.00 -8.07 28.82
N ALA A 494 -26.00 -8.91 28.54
CA ALA A 494 -27.37 -8.76 29.03
C ALA A 494 -28.06 -10.13 29.05
#